data_AF-A0A8J2X8Z5-F1
#
_entry.id   AF-A0A8J2X8Z5-F1
#
_cell.length_a   1.000
_cell.length_b   1.000
_cell.length_c   1.000
_cell.angle_alpha   90.00
_cell.angle_beta   90.00
_cell.angle_gamma   90.00
#
_symmetry.space_group_name_H-M   'P 1'
#
loop_
_entity.id
_entity.type
_entity.pdbx_description
1 polymer ?
#
loop_
_entity_poly.entity_id
_entity_poly.type
_entity_poly.pdbx_seq_one_letter_code
_entity_poly.pdbx_strand_id
1 'polypeptide(L)' 'MLCKPRIKSKELLIFESLNSRMNFKEKFVQHYTNLKKGYEGEVLFDSYIEKLQCDCLILHDLLLEEQYGFSN' A
#
# COMPACT_ATOMS: atom_id res chain seq x y z
N MET A 1 -16.51 8.55 7.43
CA MET A 1 -15.19 8.01 7.04
C MET A 1 -14.11 8.76 7.77
N LEU A 2 -13.30 8.09 8.60
CA LEU A 2 -12.05 8.66 9.13
C LEU A 2 -10.91 8.15 8.24
N CYS A 3 -10.75 8.78 7.06
CA CYS A 3 -9.74 8.35 6.10
C CYS A 3 -8.47 9.15 6.26
N LYS A 4 -7.42 8.44 6.69
CA LYS A 4 -6.06 8.95 6.57
C LYS A 4 -5.74 9.07 5.07
N PRO A 5 -5.16 10.20 4.62
CA PRO A 5 -4.76 10.34 3.22
C PRO A 5 -3.72 9.28 2.87
N ARG A 6 -3.81 8.71 1.66
CA ARG A 6 -2.79 7.77 1.16
C ARG A 6 -1.48 8.51 0.95
N ILE A 7 -0.41 7.96 1.48
CA ILE A 7 0.95 8.49 1.34
C ILE A 7 1.81 7.37 0.81
N LYS A 8 2.53 7.63 -0.29
CA LYS A 8 3.52 6.68 -0.79
C LYS A 8 4.57 6.41 0.28
N SER A 9 4.99 5.15 0.42
CA SER A 9 6.07 4.81 1.34
C SER A 9 7.36 5.53 0.95
N LYS A 10 8.22 5.85 1.93
CA LYS A 10 9.53 6.45 1.67
C LYS A 10 10.35 5.62 0.67
N GLU A 11 10.26 4.31 0.81
CA GLU A 11 10.92 3.36 -0.08
C GLU A 11 10.42 3.49 -1.52
N LEU A 12 9.11 3.56 -1.75
CA LEU A 12 8.55 3.75 -3.09
C LEU A 12 9.01 5.07 -3.71
N LEU A 13 9.02 6.17 -2.94
CA LEU A 13 9.53 7.47 -3.41
C LEU A 13 11.00 7.44 -3.79
N ILE A 14 11.82 6.71 -3.03
CA ILE A 14 13.25 6.50 -3.35
C ILE A 14 13.37 5.72 -4.65
N PHE A 15 12.62 4.62 -4.81
CA PHE A 15 12.65 3.84 -6.04
C PHE A 15 12.16 4.65 -7.25
N GLU A 16 11.10 5.44 -7.15
CA GLU A 16 10.63 6.32 -8.23
C GLU A 16 11.73 7.30 -8.66
N SER A 17 12.40 7.92 -7.69
CA SER A 17 13.49 8.86 -7.93
C SER A 17 14.69 8.19 -8.63
N LEU A 18 15.05 6.98 -8.21
CA LEU A 18 16.16 6.23 -8.76
C LEU A 18 15.82 5.60 -10.13
N ASN A 19 14.59 5.09 -10.32
CA ASN A 19 14.13 4.49 -11.58
C ASN A 19 14.25 5.46 -12.76
N SER A 20 14.05 6.75 -12.50
CA SER A 20 14.17 7.80 -13.52
C SER A 20 15.62 8.05 -13.98
N ARG A 21 16.62 7.56 -13.22
CA ARG A 21 18.05 7.92 -13.39
C ARG A 21 18.95 6.72 -13.68
N MET A 22 18.50 5.49 -13.43
CA MET A 22 19.30 4.28 -13.63
C MET A 22 18.48 3.06 -14.01
N ASN A 23 19.09 2.13 -14.74
CA ASN A 23 18.54 0.80 -14.96
C ASN A 23 18.85 -0.09 -13.74
N PHE A 24 17.80 -0.57 -13.09
CA PHE A 24 17.93 -1.46 -11.95
C PHE A 24 18.28 -2.90 -12.35
N LYS A 25 18.93 -3.64 -11.45
CA LYS A 25 18.98 -5.11 -11.55
C LYS A 25 17.56 -5.67 -11.40
N GLU A 26 17.26 -6.76 -12.09
CA GLU A 26 15.92 -7.36 -12.21
C GLU A 26 15.16 -7.52 -10.89
N LYS A 27 15.86 -7.92 -9.80
CA LYS A 27 15.27 -8.03 -8.46
C LYS A 27 14.73 -6.70 -7.91
N PHE A 28 15.43 -5.59 -8.14
CA PHE A 28 14.98 -4.26 -7.71
C PHE A 28 13.81 -3.77 -8.56
N VAL A 29 13.80 -4.11 -9.87
CA VAL A 29 12.65 -3.81 -10.74
C VAL A 29 11.40 -4.52 -10.25
N GLN A 30 11.52 -5.81 -9.91
CA GLN A 30 10.39 -6.59 -9.40
C GLN A 30 9.86 -6.03 -8.07
N HIS A 31 10.76 -5.72 -7.13
CA HIS A 31 10.40 -5.14 -5.84
C HIS A 31 9.72 -3.77 -5.99
N TYR A 32 10.30 -2.87 -6.77
CA TYR A 32 9.69 -1.58 -7.11
C TYR A 32 8.31 -1.76 -7.75
N THR A 33 8.18 -2.68 -8.70
CA THR A 33 6.90 -2.96 -9.38
C THR A 33 5.84 -3.44 -8.39
N ASN A 34 6.23 -4.29 -7.43
CA ASN A 34 5.32 -4.77 -6.39
C ASN A 34 4.86 -3.62 -5.48
N LEU A 35 5.79 -2.78 -5.00
CA LEU A 35 5.47 -1.61 -4.17
C LEU A 35 4.53 -0.64 -4.89
N LYS A 36 4.82 -0.34 -6.17
CA LYS A 36 4.02 0.55 -6.99
C LYS A 36 2.60 0.01 -7.17
N LYS A 37 2.46 -1.27 -7.54
CA LYS A 37 1.17 -1.93 -7.71
C LYS A 37 0.36 -1.98 -6.41
N GLY A 38 1.01 -2.22 -5.28
CA GLY A 38 0.35 -2.19 -3.97
C GLY A 38 -0.28 -0.83 -3.68
N TYR A 39 0.48 0.25 -3.85
CA TYR A 39 -0.02 1.61 -3.67
C TYR A 39 -1.16 1.96 -4.65
N GLU A 40 -1.02 1.63 -5.93
CA GLU A 40 -2.07 1.84 -6.93
C GLU A 40 -3.35 1.07 -6.59
N GLY A 41 -3.21 -0.15 -6.08
CA GLY A 41 -4.32 -0.98 -5.61
C GLY A 41 -5.06 -0.34 -4.44
N GLU A 42 -4.36 0.21 -3.45
CA GLU A 42 -4.96 0.93 -2.33
C GLU A 42 -5.71 2.19 -2.78
N VAL A 43 -5.14 2.98 -3.68
CA VAL A 43 -5.80 4.18 -4.23
C VAL A 43 -7.07 3.79 -5.00
N LEU A 44 -7.02 2.72 -5.78
CA LEU A 44 -8.19 2.22 -6.50
C LEU A 44 -9.26 1.72 -5.52
N PHE A 45 -8.85 1.00 -4.47
CA PHE A 45 -9.74 0.52 -3.43
C PHE A 45 -10.46 1.67 -2.73
N ASP A 46 -9.76 2.74 -2.38
CA ASP A 46 -10.38 3.95 -1.81
C ASP A 46 -11.49 4.50 -2.72
N SER A 47 -11.27 4.56 -4.04
CA SER A 47 -12.28 5.03 -4.99
C SER A 47 -13.53 4.15 -5.08
N TYR A 48 -13.42 2.87 -4.69
CA TYR A 48 -14.56 1.95 -4.59
C TYR A 48 -15.27 2.14 -3.26
N ILE A 49 -14.51 2.32 -2.18
CA ILE A 49 -15.03 2.52 -0.83
C ILE A 49 -15.75 3.86 -0.69
N GLU A 50 -15.30 4.92 -1.36
CA GLU A 50 -15.99 6.22 -1.39
C GLU A 50 -17.42 6.14 -1.95
N LYS A 51 -17.73 5.12 -2.74
CA LYS A 51 -19.07 4.91 -3.32
C LYS A 51 -20.00 4.10 -2.44
N LEU A 52 -19.51 3.54 -1.33
CA LEU A 52 -20.34 2.76 -0.40
C LEU A 52 -21.27 3.70 0.38
N GLN A 53 -22.56 3.43 0.26
CA GLN A 53 -23.63 4.15 0.97
C GLN A 53 -24.09 3.38 2.22
N CYS A 54 -23.18 2.66 2.90
CA CYS A 54 -23.49 1.97 4.15
C CYS A 54 -23.13 2.80 5.37
N ASP A 55 -23.88 2.64 6.47
CA ASP A 55 -23.48 3.09 7.80
C ASP A 55 -22.38 2.16 8.34
N CYS A 56 -21.17 2.36 7.83
CA CYS A 56 -20.01 1.52 8.11
C CYS A 56 -18.80 2.39 8.48
N LEU A 57 -18.06 1.98 9.52
CA LEU A 57 -16.82 2.64 9.92
C LEU A 57 -15.67 2.08 9.07
N ILE A 58 -15.06 2.94 8.26
CA ILE A 58 -13.90 2.58 7.43
C ILE A 58 -12.63 3.04 8.12
N LEU A 59 -11.72 2.08 8.36
CA LEU A 59 -10.38 2.27 8.93
C LEU A 59 -9.35 1.85 7.89
N HIS A 60 -8.45 2.76 7.54
CA HIS A 60 -7.32 2.48 6.65
C HIS A 60 -6.05 2.14 7.45
N ASP A 61 -5.10 1.48 6.81
CA ASP A 61 -3.74 1.20 7.33
C ASP A 61 -3.68 0.32 8.59
N LEU A 62 -4.65 -0.58 8.77
CA LEU A 62 -4.57 -1.58 9.83
C LEU A 62 -3.58 -2.68 9.45
N LEU A 63 -2.52 -2.82 10.24
CA LEU A 63 -1.63 -3.97 10.16
C LEU A 63 -2.37 -5.17 10.77
N LEU A 64 -2.69 -6.15 9.94
CA LEU A 64 -3.25 -7.41 10.42
C LEU A 64 -2.11 -8.26 10.98
N GLU A 65 -2.02 -8.32 12.30
CA GLU A 65 -1.06 -9.18 13.01
C GLU A 65 -1.75 -10.51 13.39
N GLU A 66 -1.17 -11.62 12.96
CA GLU A 66 -1.60 -12.96 13.38
C GLU A 66 -0.89 -13.32 14.69
N GLN A 67 -1.64 -13.37 15.79
CA GLN A 67 -1.15 -13.88 17.06
C GLN A 67 -1.14 -15.42 16.99
N TYR A 68 0.01 -16.03 16.69
CA TYR A 68 0.18 -17.48 16.87
C TYR A 68 0.15 -17.80 18.37
N GLY A 69 -1.05 -18.07 18.90
CA GLY A 69 -1.23 -18.57 20.26
C GLY A 69 -0.86 -20.05 20.35
N PHE A 70 0.42 -20.35 20.60
CA PHE A 70 0.79 -21.61 21.24
C PHE A 70 0.54 -21.47 22.74
N SER A 71 -0.59 -21.98 23.22
CA SER A 71 -0.80 -22.25 24.64
C SER A 71 -0.02 -23.51 25.01
N ASN A 72 0.89 -23.39 25.98
CA ASN A 72 1.59 -24.50 26.65
C ASN A 72 0.62 -25.46 27.36
#